data_AF-A0A1D1UWK5-F1
#
_entry.id   AF-A0A1D1UWK5-F1
#
_cell.length_a   1.000
_cell.length_b   1.000
_cell.length_c   1.000
_cell.angle_alpha   90.00
_cell.angle_beta   90.00
_cell.angle_gamma   90.00
#
_symmetry.space_group_name_H-M   'P 1'
#
loop_
_entity.id
_entity.type
_entity.pdbx_description
1 polymer ?
#
loop_
_entity_poly.entity_id
_entity_poly.type
_entity_poly.pdbx_seq_one_letter_code
_entity_poly.pdbx_strand_id
1 'polypeptide(L)'
;MKLPYLLCIAYVYLFDYVVCQTVSIAKIGNLDNLCDNTIPDQNHLISPRYPDRYPKGVRCVYEIRSPVNTRLEFELNEFELEIEFNEKCHDHFVLQETFRATTYQTKVELQCGTLPSGRKILASTNFVRAEFETDTSVEATGYNITIRAIDITQPLSTPTDDWIANNRPLSTADLIRSLQRSPCVDQLISVPVGQLVTFSSPGYPGLYPEYAICNYHFDSPPGTHIEFNAVDFHLEAPSRTDGCKYDTLTFQETVDGKTIVLGGKKFCGLEGPKLLSSTSNSVRAVFQSDLSNRETGFSITAISRCGSTIALSPNTSMIFSSDTHTELFSESAGRCVYNFVAPVDYNIEFTTSKYSPSTASFDNHNAKFRLGETINGIEVPLGTINLDSYAPFSGPIEPTTLRSRTNRVRGIFSTEPAGAAAQFNISIKVVSRYLVSLATNATTTFTSPGYPQLYPRSTNRTYDISAPKGYVIELTAMHFEMEPGSDTQCPYDWLGFFERIQKRIVPLGPKYCGNKGPQSLVSQTNHLKAVFVSDFSSQFTGFNITAKAVRPSANFSQSTSASVLKSFATSTIFKSSSHYILILLYVMVAWVGFHRGHLC
;
A
#
# COMPACT_ATOMS: atom_id res chain seq x y z
N MET A 1 29.11 30.25 27.17
CA MET A 1 27.90 30.80 26.53
C MET A 1 27.29 29.66 25.71
N LYS A 2 26.55 28.76 26.35
CA LYS A 2 25.08 28.69 26.53
C LYS A 2 24.31 28.27 25.26
N LEU A 3 23.83 27.03 25.29
CA LEU A 3 22.79 26.37 24.50
C LEU A 3 21.46 27.16 24.46
N PRO A 4 20.58 26.80 23.50
CA PRO A 4 19.19 26.53 23.81
C PRO A 4 18.76 25.14 23.31
N TYR A 5 18.93 24.13 24.17
CA TYR A 5 17.90 23.11 24.41
C TYR A 5 17.09 23.59 25.62
N LEU A 6 15.83 23.17 25.73
CA LEU A 6 14.78 23.53 26.71
C LEU A 6 13.87 24.69 26.33
N LEU A 7 12.66 24.34 25.90
CA LEU A 7 11.41 24.87 26.44
C LEU A 7 10.27 23.87 26.13
N CYS A 8 10.29 22.74 26.83
CA CYS A 8 9.14 21.84 26.98
C CYS A 8 9.38 20.87 28.16
N ILE A 9 9.73 21.38 29.35
CA ILE A 9 9.54 20.63 30.60
C ILE A 9 9.05 21.61 31.68
N ALA A 10 8.02 21.14 32.40
CA ALA A 10 7.44 21.64 33.64
C ALA A 10 6.34 22.72 33.52
N TYR A 11 5.09 22.27 33.38
CA TYR A 11 4.05 22.55 34.37
C TYR A 11 3.07 21.37 34.39
N VAL A 12 3.29 20.42 35.31
CA VAL A 12 2.22 19.55 35.79
C VAL A 12 1.57 20.33 36.92
N TYR A 13 0.34 20.78 36.72
CA TYR A 13 -0.77 20.67 37.69
C TYR A 13 -2.04 21.21 37.01
N LEU A 14 -3.01 20.30 36.83
CA LEU A 14 -4.44 20.52 36.58
C LEU A 14 -4.87 21.04 35.19
N PHE A 15 -5.46 20.10 34.43
CA PHE A 15 -6.33 20.24 33.25
C PHE A 15 -5.72 20.82 31.95
N ASP A 16 -6.12 20.15 30.86
CA ASP A 16 -5.95 20.40 29.42
C ASP A 16 -4.61 20.05 28.75
N TYR A 17 -4.69 19.03 27.89
CA TYR A 17 -3.70 18.63 26.89
C TYR A 17 -3.47 19.77 25.89
N VAL A 18 -2.30 20.40 25.90
CA VAL A 18 -1.83 21.21 24.77
C VAL A 18 -1.23 20.27 23.73
N VAL A 19 -1.98 20.00 22.66
CA VAL A 19 -1.49 19.27 21.48
C VAL A 19 -0.80 20.29 20.55
N CYS A 20 0.51 20.13 20.31
CA CYS A 20 1.22 20.89 19.29
C CYS A 20 0.68 20.54 17.88
N GLN A 21 -0.09 21.45 17.28
CA GLN A 21 -0.55 21.38 15.89
C GLN A 21 0.49 21.94 14.92
N THR A 22 1.65 21.29 14.74
CA THR A 22 2.66 21.78 13.78
C THR A 22 2.74 20.94 12.51
N VAL A 23 2.64 21.60 11.35
CA VAL A 23 2.91 21.02 10.04
C VAL A 23 4.43 20.86 9.89
N SER A 24 4.86 19.74 9.30
CA SER A 24 6.26 19.48 8.99
C SER A 24 6.42 19.28 7.48
N ILE A 25 7.40 19.98 6.89
CA ILE A 25 7.76 19.87 5.48
C ILE A 25 9.18 19.30 5.40
N ALA A 26 9.34 18.17 4.72
CA ALA A 26 10.61 17.50 4.50
C ALA A 26 10.87 17.34 3.00
N LYS A 27 12.02 17.81 2.52
CA LYS A 27 12.44 17.61 1.12
C LYS A 27 13.04 16.20 0.98
N ILE A 28 12.62 15.43 -0.02
CA ILE A 28 13.01 14.00 -0.16
C ILE A 28 13.69 13.64 -1.49
N GLY A 29 13.67 14.53 -2.48
CA GLY A 29 14.28 14.28 -3.79
C GLY A 29 14.75 15.57 -4.43
N ASN A 30 15.92 15.49 -5.06
CA ASN A 30 16.48 16.57 -5.86
C ASN A 30 17.34 15.99 -7.00
N LEU A 31 17.09 16.41 -8.25
CA LEU A 31 18.08 16.20 -9.32
C LEU A 31 19.08 17.36 -9.43
N ASP A 32 18.74 18.57 -8.95
CA ASP A 32 19.57 19.78 -9.10
C ASP A 32 19.53 20.69 -7.85
N ASN A 33 20.68 21.12 -7.30
CA ASN A 33 20.81 21.94 -6.07
C ASN A 33 20.03 23.30 -6.04
N LEU A 34 19.21 23.60 -7.06
CA LEU A 34 18.37 24.79 -7.20
C LEU A 34 17.14 24.80 -6.28
N CYS A 35 16.61 23.65 -5.86
CA CYS A 35 15.45 23.56 -4.96
C CYS A 35 15.80 23.70 -3.46
N ASP A 36 17.02 24.09 -3.08
CA ASP A 36 17.46 24.12 -1.65
C ASP A 36 17.05 25.41 -0.92
N ASN A 37 16.74 26.49 -1.65
CA ASN A 37 16.37 27.78 -1.08
C ASN A 37 14.84 27.95 -0.87
N THR A 38 14.04 26.91 -1.07
CA THR A 38 12.56 26.97 -1.17
C THR A 38 11.78 26.74 0.13
N ILE A 39 12.43 26.66 1.29
CA ILE A 39 11.73 26.45 2.58
C ILE A 39 11.82 27.74 3.41
N PRO A 40 10.91 28.70 3.20
CA PRO A 40 10.94 29.98 3.90
C PRO A 40 10.49 29.86 5.35
N ASP A 41 9.58 28.92 5.69
CA ASP A 41 9.07 28.65 7.05
C ASP A 41 8.33 27.29 7.10
N GLN A 42 8.07 26.73 8.29
CA GLN A 42 7.43 25.40 8.46
C GLN A 42 6.01 25.25 7.85
N ASN A 43 5.38 26.35 7.43
CA ASN A 43 3.99 26.38 6.95
C ASN A 43 3.82 27.01 5.55
N HIS A 44 4.91 27.31 4.84
CA HIS A 44 4.87 27.94 3.51
C HIS A 44 5.71 27.16 2.51
N LEU A 45 5.17 26.99 1.29
CA LEU A 45 5.84 26.34 0.17
C LEU A 45 5.90 27.31 -1.01
N ILE A 46 7.12 27.66 -1.43
CA ILE A 46 7.38 28.60 -2.53
C ILE A 46 8.19 27.93 -3.64
N SER A 47 8.02 28.38 -4.88
CA SER A 47 8.83 27.93 -6.02
C SER A 47 10.28 28.42 -5.89
N PRO A 48 11.27 27.74 -6.51
CA PRO A 48 12.65 28.21 -6.51
C PRO A 48 12.75 29.62 -7.09
N ARG A 49 13.47 30.51 -6.40
CA ARG A 49 13.66 31.94 -6.72
C ARG A 49 12.44 32.85 -6.53
N TYR A 50 11.28 32.34 -6.11
CA TYR A 50 10.11 33.18 -5.83
C TYR A 50 10.47 34.36 -4.91
N PRO A 51 10.04 35.61 -5.21
CA PRO A 51 9.06 35.99 -6.24
C PRO A 51 9.60 36.14 -7.67
N ASP A 52 10.91 35.92 -7.90
CA ASP A 52 11.46 35.86 -9.25
C ASP A 52 11.04 34.57 -9.98
N ARG A 53 11.20 34.57 -11.30
CA ARG A 53 10.80 33.44 -12.14
C ARG A 53 11.53 32.15 -11.78
N TYR A 54 10.81 31.04 -11.78
CA TYR A 54 11.39 29.73 -11.49
C TYR A 54 12.38 29.28 -12.58
N PRO A 55 13.41 28.47 -12.24
CA PRO A 55 14.36 27.94 -13.20
C PRO A 55 13.79 26.78 -14.06
N LYS A 56 14.34 26.63 -15.26
CA LYS A 56 14.06 25.54 -16.21
C LYS A 56 14.70 24.21 -15.82
N GLY A 57 14.07 23.10 -16.20
CA GLY A 57 14.58 21.74 -16.09
C GLY A 57 14.67 21.21 -14.65
N VAL A 58 13.91 21.79 -13.71
CA VAL A 58 14.02 21.42 -12.29
C VAL A 58 12.95 20.44 -11.87
N ARG A 59 13.29 19.57 -10.91
CA ARG A 59 12.33 18.69 -10.25
C ARG A 59 12.48 18.77 -8.73
N CYS A 60 11.51 19.41 -8.07
CA CYS A 60 11.47 19.55 -6.63
C CYS A 60 10.42 18.61 -6.01
N VAL A 61 10.81 17.81 -5.01
CA VAL A 61 9.91 16.86 -4.34
C VAL A 61 9.87 17.10 -2.83
N TYR A 62 8.67 17.30 -2.30
CA TYR A 62 8.41 17.61 -0.89
C TYR A 62 7.48 16.56 -0.26
N GLU A 63 7.74 16.23 1.00
CA GLU A 63 6.84 15.51 1.88
C GLU A 63 6.27 16.47 2.93
N ILE A 64 4.95 16.50 3.05
CA ILE A 64 4.22 17.41 3.93
C ILE A 64 3.41 16.55 4.87
N ARG A 65 3.65 16.69 6.17
CA ARG A 65 2.99 15.89 7.21
C ARG A 65 2.37 16.82 8.25
N SER A 66 1.21 16.43 8.79
CA SER A 66 0.63 17.04 9.98
C SER A 66 0.36 15.95 11.04
N PRO A 67 0.08 16.34 12.30
CA PRO A 67 -0.23 15.39 13.37
C PRO A 67 -1.38 14.45 13.00
N VAL A 68 -1.44 13.29 13.66
CA VAL A 68 -2.58 12.37 13.52
C VAL A 68 -3.89 13.08 13.91
N ASN A 69 -5.01 12.68 13.30
CA ASN A 69 -6.31 13.33 13.47
C ASN A 69 -6.35 14.79 13.01
N THR A 70 -5.53 15.14 12.02
CA THR A 70 -5.68 16.38 11.26
C THR A 70 -5.73 16.07 9.77
N ARG A 71 -6.14 17.01 8.95
CA ARG A 71 -5.97 17.00 7.48
C ARG A 71 -5.24 18.26 7.04
N LEU A 72 -4.62 18.25 5.86
CA LEU A 72 -3.88 19.40 5.34
C LEU A 72 -4.77 20.29 4.46
N GLU A 73 -4.76 21.60 4.68
CA GLU A 73 -5.32 22.62 3.77
C GLU A 73 -4.18 23.39 3.11
N PHE A 74 -4.26 23.55 1.79
CA PHE A 74 -3.34 24.32 0.96
C PHE A 74 -4.06 25.54 0.41
N GLU A 75 -3.65 26.73 0.83
CA GLU A 75 -4.16 28.01 0.36
C GLU A 75 -3.17 28.60 -0.65
N LEU A 76 -3.61 28.73 -1.91
CA LEU A 76 -2.79 29.30 -2.99
C LEU A 76 -2.80 30.82 -2.86
N ASN A 77 -1.74 31.41 -2.31
CA ASN A 77 -1.61 32.86 -2.25
C ASN A 77 -1.33 33.43 -3.64
N GLU A 78 -0.46 32.76 -4.39
CA GLU A 78 -0.12 33.08 -5.78
C GLU A 78 0.28 31.79 -6.51
N PHE A 79 -0.14 31.62 -7.76
CA PHE A 79 0.16 30.43 -8.56
C PHE A 79 0.08 30.75 -10.05
N GLU A 80 1.23 30.79 -10.70
CA GLU A 80 1.42 31.07 -12.12
C GLU A 80 2.55 30.19 -12.67
N LEU A 81 2.17 29.17 -13.44
CA LEU A 81 3.09 28.35 -14.23
C LEU A 81 2.89 28.64 -15.72
N GLU A 82 3.76 28.09 -16.57
CA GLU A 82 3.62 28.15 -18.03
C GLU A 82 2.18 27.78 -18.46
N ILE A 83 1.59 28.56 -19.38
CA ILE A 83 0.26 28.30 -19.96
C ILE A 83 0.45 27.67 -21.33
N GLU A 84 -0.16 26.50 -21.58
CA GLU A 84 -0.17 25.85 -22.89
C GLU A 84 -1.57 25.70 -23.50
N PHE A 85 -1.64 25.69 -24.84
CA PHE A 85 -2.89 25.73 -25.61
C PHE A 85 -3.42 24.35 -26.07
N ASN A 86 -2.79 23.23 -25.69
CA ASN A 86 -3.12 21.89 -26.23
C ASN A 86 -3.22 20.76 -25.18
N GLU A 87 -3.68 21.05 -23.96
CA GLU A 87 -3.95 20.05 -22.89
C GLU A 87 -2.72 19.23 -22.43
N LYS A 88 -1.51 19.70 -22.71
CA LYS A 88 -0.28 19.22 -22.07
C LYS A 88 0.26 20.32 -21.17
N CYS A 89 0.80 19.93 -20.03
CA CYS A 89 1.46 20.82 -19.09
C CYS A 89 2.92 20.42 -19.03
N HIS A 90 3.77 21.17 -19.72
CA HIS A 90 5.22 20.98 -19.67
C HIS A 90 5.75 21.29 -18.27
N ASP A 91 5.36 22.45 -17.72
CA ASP A 91 5.59 22.79 -16.31
C ASP A 91 4.38 22.45 -15.45
N HIS A 92 4.54 21.67 -14.38
CA HIS A 92 3.41 21.25 -13.57
C HIS A 92 3.73 21.12 -12.09
N PHE A 93 2.69 21.33 -11.26
CA PHE A 93 2.73 21.10 -9.83
C PHE A 93 1.70 20.04 -9.44
N VAL A 94 2.08 19.08 -8.61
CA VAL A 94 1.23 17.94 -8.29
C VAL A 94 1.23 17.71 -6.80
N LEU A 95 0.04 17.57 -6.22
CA LEU A 95 -0.15 17.07 -4.87
C LEU A 95 -0.57 15.60 -4.95
N GLN A 96 0.22 14.71 -4.38
CA GLN A 96 -0.05 13.28 -4.30
C GLN A 96 -0.39 12.93 -2.86
N GLU A 97 -1.65 12.60 -2.61
CA GLU A 97 -2.06 12.11 -1.29
C GLU A 97 -1.65 10.65 -1.18
N THR A 98 -0.87 10.34 -0.14
CA THR A 98 -0.48 8.95 0.12
C THR A 98 -1.18 8.49 1.38
N PHE A 99 -2.16 7.61 1.24
CA PHE A 99 -2.71 6.88 2.38
C PHE A 99 -1.63 5.90 2.88
N ARG A 100 -1.38 5.88 4.19
CA ARG A 100 -0.17 5.26 4.80
C ARG A 100 0.21 3.91 4.19
N ALA A 101 1.51 3.79 3.90
CA ALA A 101 2.29 2.57 3.63
C ALA A 101 1.93 1.79 2.35
N THR A 102 2.33 2.40 1.23
CA THR A 102 2.58 1.85 -0.11
C THR A 102 1.35 1.62 -1.01
N THR A 103 1.34 2.38 -2.12
CA THR A 103 0.66 2.16 -3.42
C THR A 103 -0.69 2.79 -3.79
N TYR A 104 -1.31 3.65 -2.97
CA TYR A 104 -2.38 4.54 -3.47
C TYR A 104 -1.92 6.00 -3.39
N GLN A 105 -1.64 6.59 -4.56
CA GLN A 105 -1.45 8.02 -4.74
C GLN A 105 -2.72 8.58 -5.37
N THR A 106 -3.53 9.31 -4.62
CA THR A 106 -4.54 10.18 -5.24
C THR A 106 -3.78 11.39 -5.77
N LYS A 107 -3.65 11.50 -7.09
CA LYS A 107 -3.04 12.67 -7.73
C LYS A 107 -4.09 13.79 -7.77
N VAL A 108 -3.95 14.78 -6.89
CA VAL A 108 -4.61 16.07 -7.06
C VAL A 108 -3.71 16.89 -7.99
N GLU A 109 -4.07 16.90 -9.27
CA GLU A 109 -3.31 17.57 -10.31
C GLU A 109 -3.59 19.08 -10.29
N LEU A 110 -2.59 19.86 -9.89
CA LEU A 110 -2.58 21.32 -10.02
C LEU A 110 -1.94 21.63 -11.38
N GLN A 111 -2.74 21.53 -12.44
CA GLN A 111 -2.26 21.78 -13.79
C GLN A 111 -1.75 23.21 -13.95
N CYS A 112 -0.84 23.32 -14.91
CA CYS A 112 -0.14 24.50 -15.40
C CYS A 112 -1.02 25.75 -15.61
N GLY A 113 -0.38 26.89 -15.84
CA GLY A 113 -1.05 28.18 -15.99
C GLY A 113 -1.34 28.91 -14.69
N THR A 114 -2.25 29.88 -14.76
CA THR A 114 -2.57 30.78 -13.65
C THR A 114 -3.80 30.32 -12.89
N LEU A 115 -3.67 30.11 -11.57
CA LEU A 115 -4.79 29.78 -10.69
C LEU A 115 -5.18 30.97 -9.81
N PRO A 116 -6.46 31.10 -9.41
CA PRO A 116 -6.92 32.23 -8.62
C PRO A 116 -6.33 32.23 -7.21
N SER A 117 -5.84 33.39 -6.78
CA SER A 117 -5.41 33.66 -5.40
C SER A 117 -6.54 33.39 -4.40
N GLY A 118 -6.19 32.80 -3.26
CA GLY A 118 -7.12 32.37 -2.20
C GLY A 118 -7.82 31.05 -2.47
N ARG A 119 -7.52 30.33 -3.57
CA ARG A 119 -8.02 28.97 -3.80
C ARG A 119 -7.50 28.05 -2.72
N LYS A 120 -8.41 27.30 -2.08
CA LYS A 120 -8.09 26.31 -1.06
C LYS A 120 -8.22 24.90 -1.61
N ILE A 121 -7.26 24.05 -1.28
CA ILE A 121 -7.24 22.64 -1.65
C ILE A 121 -7.11 21.86 -0.35
N LEU A 122 -8.08 20.99 -0.09
CA LEU A 122 -8.15 20.23 1.15
C LEU A 122 -7.70 18.81 0.90
N ALA A 123 -6.57 18.41 1.48
CA ALA A 123 -6.12 17.05 1.42
C ALA A 123 -6.99 16.13 2.28
N SER A 124 -7.21 14.90 1.85
CA SER A 124 -7.97 13.88 2.58
C SER A 124 -7.15 13.20 3.70
N THR A 125 -5.83 13.39 3.68
CA THR A 125 -4.88 12.80 4.64
C THR A 125 -4.14 13.87 5.44
N ASN A 126 -3.44 13.41 6.48
CA ASN A 126 -2.41 14.20 7.17
C ASN A 126 -1.01 14.06 6.51
N PHE A 127 -0.94 13.52 5.28
CA PHE A 127 0.32 13.26 4.58
C PHE A 127 0.20 13.40 3.06
N VAL A 128 0.90 14.39 2.51
CA VAL A 128 0.90 14.73 1.08
C VAL A 128 2.32 14.81 0.55
N ARG A 129 2.55 14.24 -0.64
CA ARG A 129 3.79 14.40 -1.41
C ARG A 129 3.54 15.44 -2.51
N ALA A 130 4.26 16.56 -2.47
CA ALA A 130 4.17 17.60 -3.50
C ALA A 130 5.35 17.48 -4.49
N GLU A 131 5.08 17.65 -5.76
CA GLU A 131 6.05 17.50 -6.84
C GLU A 131 5.91 18.63 -7.85
N PHE A 132 6.99 19.38 -8.07
CA PHE A 132 7.09 20.46 -9.06
C PHE A 132 8.13 20.07 -10.11
N GLU A 133 7.74 20.04 -11.38
CA GLU A 133 8.62 19.69 -12.49
C GLU A 133 8.50 20.73 -13.61
N THR A 134 9.63 21.19 -14.13
CA THR A 134 9.70 22.13 -15.25
C THR A 134 10.48 21.56 -16.42
N ASP A 135 10.12 21.99 -17.62
CA ASP A 135 10.79 21.60 -18.85
C ASP A 135 11.95 22.57 -19.19
N THR A 136 12.53 22.46 -20.39
CA THR A 136 13.67 23.29 -20.81
C THR A 136 13.28 24.67 -21.37
N SER A 137 12.01 25.05 -21.30
CA SER A 137 11.44 26.24 -21.92
C SER A 137 10.61 27.06 -20.91
N VAL A 138 9.88 28.08 -21.40
CA VAL A 138 9.10 29.12 -20.70
C VAL A 138 9.08 29.14 -19.15
N GLU A 139 9.48 30.26 -18.54
CA GLU A 139 9.44 30.45 -17.08
C GLU A 139 8.37 31.47 -16.67
N ALA A 140 7.65 31.22 -15.58
CA ALA A 140 6.70 32.13 -14.94
C ALA A 140 7.08 32.43 -13.47
N THR A 141 6.26 33.21 -12.76
CA THR A 141 6.56 33.64 -11.37
C THR A 141 6.51 32.49 -10.36
N GLY A 142 5.78 31.41 -10.66
CA GLY A 142 5.76 30.19 -9.87
C GLY A 142 4.64 30.16 -8.83
N TYR A 143 4.90 29.68 -7.62
CA TYR A 143 3.86 29.48 -6.62
C TYR A 143 4.28 29.94 -5.23
N ASN A 144 3.29 30.38 -4.46
CA ASN A 144 3.36 30.67 -3.04
C ASN A 144 2.12 30.09 -2.35
N ILE A 145 2.33 29.07 -1.53
CA ILE A 145 1.27 28.25 -0.95
C ILE A 145 1.42 28.27 0.57
N THR A 146 0.34 28.61 1.28
CA THR A 146 0.24 28.47 2.73
C THR A 146 -0.39 27.14 3.09
N ILE A 147 0.16 26.45 4.08
CA ILE A 147 -0.27 25.12 4.51
C ILE A 147 -0.76 25.17 5.95
N ARG A 148 -1.94 24.59 6.22
CA ARG A 148 -2.54 24.52 7.56
C ARG A 148 -2.94 23.09 7.90
N ALA A 149 -2.78 22.71 9.16
CA ALA A 149 -3.38 21.49 9.71
C ALA A 149 -4.77 21.82 10.25
N ILE A 150 -5.79 21.13 9.75
CA ILE A 150 -7.17 21.23 10.23
C ILE A 150 -7.48 20.02 11.10
N ASP A 151 -7.86 20.26 12.35
CA ASP A 151 -8.29 19.20 13.27
C ASP A 151 -9.61 18.57 12.79
N ILE A 152 -9.62 17.26 12.59
CA ILE A 152 -10.82 16.53 12.15
C ILE A 152 -11.72 16.11 13.31
N THR A 153 -11.33 16.39 14.56
CA THR A 153 -12.10 16.05 15.77
C THR A 153 -13.00 17.18 16.28
N GLN A 154 -12.86 18.40 15.71
CA GLN A 154 -13.74 19.51 16.08
C GLN A 154 -14.94 19.60 15.13
N PRO A 155 -16.17 19.79 15.67
CA PRO A 155 -17.33 20.08 14.84
C PRO A 155 -17.08 21.40 14.08
N LEU A 156 -17.29 21.38 12.77
CA LEU A 156 -17.18 22.56 11.92
C LEU A 156 -18.10 23.66 12.46
N SER A 157 -17.52 24.79 12.86
CA SER A 157 -18.27 26.01 13.11
C SER A 157 -19.03 26.36 11.83
N THR A 158 -20.35 26.43 11.95
CA THR A 158 -21.26 26.92 10.92
C THR A 158 -20.73 28.24 10.33
N PRO A 159 -20.64 28.39 9.00
CA PRO A 159 -20.41 29.70 8.40
C PRO A 159 -21.52 30.64 8.88
N THR A 160 -21.12 31.68 9.62
CA THR A 160 -22.01 32.72 10.10
C THR A 160 -22.64 33.48 8.94
N ASP A 161 -23.94 33.75 9.07
CA ASP A 161 -24.77 34.57 8.20
C ASP A 161 -24.12 35.92 7.86
N ASP A 162 -23.64 36.08 6.62
CA ASP A 162 -23.30 37.40 6.05
C ASP A 162 -23.75 37.56 4.59
N TRP A 163 -24.78 36.79 4.17
CA TRP A 163 -25.35 36.86 2.81
C TRP A 163 -26.71 37.58 2.75
N ILE A 164 -26.90 38.67 3.49
CA ILE A 164 -28.01 39.59 3.20
C ILE A 164 -27.55 41.04 3.40
N ALA A 165 -27.09 41.67 2.32
CA ALA A 165 -27.45 43.04 1.94
C ALA A 165 -26.60 43.46 0.74
N ASN A 166 -27.22 43.57 -0.44
CA ASN A 166 -27.18 44.75 -1.31
C ASN A 166 -27.81 44.41 -2.66
N ASN A 167 -29.04 44.88 -2.88
CA ASN A 167 -29.79 44.79 -4.13
C ASN A 167 -29.09 45.56 -5.28
N ARG A 168 -28.09 44.93 -5.91
CA ARG A 168 -27.54 45.40 -7.19
C ARG A 168 -27.60 44.24 -8.20
N PRO A 169 -28.17 44.43 -9.40
CA PRO A 169 -28.11 43.39 -10.43
C PRO A 169 -26.64 43.12 -10.78
N LEU A 170 -26.24 41.86 -10.67
CA LEU A 170 -24.89 41.38 -10.99
C LEU A 170 -24.60 41.60 -12.49
N SER A 171 -23.39 42.03 -12.83
CA SER A 171 -22.96 42.13 -14.23
C SER A 171 -22.81 40.73 -14.84
N THR A 172 -22.85 40.59 -16.17
CA THR A 172 -22.65 39.29 -16.85
C THR A 172 -21.32 38.63 -16.49
N ALA A 173 -20.27 39.43 -16.22
CA ALA A 173 -18.98 38.94 -15.75
C ALA A 173 -19.01 38.48 -14.27
N ASP A 174 -19.85 39.09 -13.43
CA ASP A 174 -20.03 38.67 -12.04
C ASP A 174 -20.97 37.45 -11.94
N LEU A 175 -21.90 37.30 -12.88
CA LEU A 175 -22.70 36.09 -13.06
C LEU A 175 -21.82 34.91 -13.52
N ILE A 176 -20.89 35.14 -14.44
CA ILE A 176 -19.90 34.13 -14.88
C ILE A 176 -18.94 33.76 -13.72
N ARG A 177 -18.50 34.75 -12.92
CA ARG A 177 -17.70 34.49 -11.71
C ARG A 177 -18.48 33.78 -10.59
N SER A 178 -19.79 34.01 -10.46
CA SER A 178 -20.64 33.30 -9.51
C SER A 178 -21.00 31.88 -10.00
N LEU A 179 -21.15 31.68 -11.30
CA LEU A 179 -21.34 30.37 -11.93
C LEU A 179 -20.09 29.47 -11.84
N GLN A 180 -18.91 30.02 -11.55
CA GLN A 180 -17.66 29.25 -11.39
C GLN A 180 -17.43 28.67 -9.98
N ARG A 181 -18.25 29.03 -8.99
CA ARG A 181 -18.22 28.41 -7.66
C ARG A 181 -19.42 27.49 -7.53
N SER A 182 -19.19 26.18 -7.53
CA SER A 182 -20.21 25.22 -7.14
C SER A 182 -20.83 25.66 -5.80
N PRO A 183 -22.17 25.67 -5.65
CA PRO A 183 -22.84 25.96 -4.38
C PRO A 183 -22.53 24.91 -3.30
N CYS A 184 -21.85 23.83 -3.68
CA CYS A 184 -21.45 22.75 -2.81
C CYS A 184 -19.99 22.84 -2.40
N VAL A 185 -19.77 22.48 -1.13
CA VAL A 185 -18.44 22.14 -0.60
C VAL A 185 -18.34 20.63 -0.52
N ASP A 186 -17.14 20.09 -0.76
CA ASP A 186 -16.87 18.67 -0.58
C ASP A 186 -17.18 18.24 0.86
N GLN A 187 -18.04 17.24 1.01
CA GLN A 187 -18.48 16.72 2.30
C GLN A 187 -17.76 15.42 2.61
N LEU A 188 -17.20 15.32 3.82
CA LEU A 188 -16.70 14.07 4.38
C LEU A 188 -17.76 13.50 5.31
N ILE A 189 -18.17 12.26 5.05
CA ILE A 189 -19.22 11.57 5.79
C ILE A 189 -18.59 10.29 6.35
N SER A 190 -18.29 10.30 7.64
CA SER A 190 -17.96 9.04 8.32
C SER A 190 -19.23 8.20 8.41
N VAL A 191 -19.13 6.93 8.03
CA VAL A 191 -20.20 5.93 8.20
C VAL A 191 -19.75 4.95 9.27
N PRO A 192 -20.05 5.23 10.55
CA PRO A 192 -19.76 4.29 11.60
C PRO A 192 -20.46 2.97 11.36
N VAL A 193 -19.83 1.95 11.90
CA VAL A 193 -20.23 0.57 11.81
C VAL A 193 -21.64 0.36 12.37
N GLY A 194 -22.54 -0.25 11.60
CA GLY A 194 -23.92 -0.54 12.02
C GLY A 194 -24.81 0.71 12.20
N GLN A 195 -24.26 1.91 12.07
CA GLN A 195 -25.01 3.14 12.23
C GLN A 195 -25.56 3.61 10.89
N LEU A 196 -26.86 3.86 10.86
CA LEU A 196 -27.52 4.47 9.71
C LEU A 196 -27.19 5.96 9.66
N VAL A 197 -26.51 6.39 8.61
CA VAL A 197 -26.19 7.80 8.34
C VAL A 197 -27.04 8.29 7.18
N THR A 198 -27.65 9.47 7.29
CA THR A 198 -28.46 10.04 6.19
C THR A 198 -27.76 11.28 5.64
N PHE A 199 -27.73 11.39 4.31
CA PHE A 199 -27.26 12.58 3.61
C PHE A 199 -28.28 12.98 2.54
N SER A 200 -28.30 14.27 2.21
CA SER A 200 -29.29 14.82 1.28
C SER A 200 -28.64 15.80 0.30
N SER A 201 -29.30 16.01 -0.83
CA SER A 201 -28.91 17.07 -1.76
C SER A 201 -29.05 18.44 -1.09
N PRO A 202 -28.29 19.46 -1.51
CA PRO A 202 -28.45 20.81 -0.97
C PRO A 202 -29.88 21.28 -1.21
N GLY A 203 -30.47 21.97 -0.24
CA GLY A 203 -31.84 22.49 -0.35
C GLY A 203 -32.96 21.49 -0.06
N TYR A 204 -32.67 20.18 0.06
CA TYR A 204 -33.67 19.16 0.40
C TYR A 204 -34.38 19.47 1.73
N PRO A 205 -35.71 19.29 1.85
CA PRO A 205 -36.64 18.69 0.88
C PRO A 205 -37.17 19.68 -0.20
N GLY A 206 -36.63 20.89 -0.26
CA GLY A 206 -36.88 21.84 -1.33
C GLY A 206 -35.99 21.60 -2.56
N LEU A 207 -36.05 22.54 -3.52
CA LEU A 207 -35.33 22.39 -4.79
C LEU A 207 -33.81 22.47 -4.61
N TYR A 208 -33.07 21.55 -5.23
CA TYR A 208 -31.59 21.64 -5.26
C TYR A 208 -31.09 22.80 -6.12
N PRO A 209 -29.86 23.29 -5.97
CA PRO A 209 -29.33 24.38 -6.81
C PRO A 209 -29.10 23.96 -8.27
N GLU A 210 -29.25 24.90 -9.19
CA GLU A 210 -28.76 24.76 -10.58
C GLU A 210 -27.22 24.80 -10.59
N TYR A 211 -26.60 24.09 -11.54
CA TYR A 211 -25.15 24.03 -11.72
C TYR A 211 -24.37 23.56 -10.48
N ALA A 212 -24.97 22.67 -9.69
CA ALA A 212 -24.36 22.11 -8.50
C ALA A 212 -23.38 21.00 -8.88
N ILE A 213 -22.18 21.00 -8.28
CA ILE A 213 -21.25 19.87 -8.32
C ILE A 213 -20.88 19.56 -6.88
N CYS A 214 -21.48 18.52 -6.31
CA CYS A 214 -21.37 18.17 -4.90
C CYS A 214 -20.68 16.81 -4.77
N ASN A 215 -19.55 16.79 -4.06
CA ASN A 215 -18.80 15.58 -3.77
C ASN A 215 -19.04 15.16 -2.33
N TYR A 216 -19.50 13.93 -2.15
CA TYR A 216 -19.69 13.31 -0.85
C TYR A 216 -18.73 12.14 -0.75
N HIS A 217 -17.80 12.22 0.19
CA HIS A 217 -16.80 11.21 0.46
C HIS A 217 -17.21 10.43 1.70
N PHE A 218 -17.58 9.17 1.50
CA PHE A 218 -17.99 8.26 2.56
C PHE A 218 -16.82 7.39 2.96
N ASP A 219 -16.47 7.39 4.25
CA ASP A 219 -15.44 6.51 4.79
C ASP A 219 -16.01 5.71 5.97
N SER A 220 -15.84 4.40 5.90
CA SER A 220 -16.13 3.48 6.99
C SER A 220 -14.86 2.76 7.45
N PRO A 221 -14.85 2.14 8.64
CA PRO A 221 -13.64 1.49 9.14
C PRO A 221 -13.15 0.34 8.23
N PRO A 222 -11.84 0.02 8.23
CA PRO A 222 -11.28 -1.02 7.36
C PRO A 222 -11.94 -2.39 7.56
N GLY A 223 -12.18 -3.12 6.48
CA GLY A 223 -12.88 -4.41 6.52
C GLY A 223 -14.40 -4.31 6.43
N THR A 224 -14.93 -3.14 6.07
CA THR A 224 -16.37 -2.93 5.84
C THR A 224 -16.66 -2.48 4.42
N HIS A 225 -17.91 -2.64 4.01
CA HIS A 225 -18.46 -2.02 2.82
C HIS A 225 -19.64 -1.15 3.22
N ILE A 226 -20.05 -0.26 2.31
CA ILE A 226 -21.10 0.73 2.54
C ILE A 226 -22.27 0.38 1.62
N GLU A 227 -23.45 0.21 2.22
CA GLU A 227 -24.71 0.01 1.52
C GLU A 227 -25.48 1.33 1.49
N PHE A 228 -25.97 1.72 0.32
CA PHE A 228 -26.76 2.92 0.11
C PHE A 228 -28.20 2.59 -0.28
N ASN A 229 -29.15 3.32 0.30
CA ASN A 229 -30.56 3.20 -0.02
C ASN A 229 -31.24 4.57 -0.03
N ALA A 230 -31.96 4.89 -1.10
CA ALA A 230 -32.76 6.10 -1.19
C ALA A 230 -33.98 6.01 -0.27
N VAL A 231 -34.15 7.03 0.57
CA VAL A 231 -35.37 7.27 1.35
C VAL A 231 -36.33 8.09 0.49
N ASP A 232 -35.82 9.14 -0.14
CA ASP A 232 -36.52 9.96 -1.11
C ASP A 232 -35.57 10.31 -2.26
N PHE A 233 -36.08 10.39 -3.48
CA PHE A 233 -35.28 10.64 -4.67
C PHE A 233 -36.10 11.21 -5.81
N HIS A 234 -35.77 12.42 -6.21
CA HIS A 234 -36.34 13.12 -7.33
C HIS A 234 -35.33 14.11 -7.91
N LEU A 235 -34.70 13.70 -9.01
CA LEU A 235 -33.88 14.54 -9.87
C LEU A 235 -34.57 14.73 -11.22
N GLU A 236 -34.05 15.62 -12.06
CA GLU A 236 -34.54 15.77 -13.44
C GLU A 236 -34.65 14.42 -14.17
N ALA A 237 -35.74 14.26 -14.91
CA ALA A 237 -36.04 13.05 -15.65
C ALA A 237 -34.97 12.73 -16.71
N PRO A 238 -34.71 11.45 -17.03
CA PRO A 238 -33.75 11.08 -18.06
C PRO A 238 -34.15 11.62 -19.44
N SER A 239 -33.14 11.91 -20.26
CA SER A 239 -33.30 12.10 -21.69
C SER A 239 -33.84 10.84 -22.35
N ARG A 240 -34.77 11.01 -23.29
CA ARG A 240 -35.36 9.92 -24.08
C ARG A 240 -34.33 9.16 -24.93
N THR A 241 -33.21 9.80 -25.29
CA THR A 241 -32.18 9.21 -26.16
C THR A 241 -30.91 8.82 -25.40
N ASP A 242 -30.56 9.58 -24.36
CA ASP A 242 -29.23 9.52 -23.73
C ASP A 242 -29.29 9.18 -22.22
N GLY A 243 -30.45 8.76 -21.71
CA GLY A 243 -30.61 8.38 -20.30
C GLY A 243 -30.36 9.53 -19.32
N CYS A 244 -29.70 9.26 -18.19
CA CYS A 244 -29.35 10.27 -17.19
C CYS A 244 -28.23 11.20 -17.69
N LYS A 245 -28.61 12.17 -18.52
CA LYS A 245 -27.73 13.15 -19.17
C LYS A 245 -27.70 14.50 -18.46
N TYR A 246 -28.83 14.90 -17.88
CA TYR A 246 -29.00 16.18 -17.21
C TYR A 246 -28.51 16.05 -15.77
N ASP A 247 -29.41 16.10 -14.79
CA ASP A 247 -29.06 15.94 -13.38
C ASP A 247 -28.77 14.49 -13.02
N THR A 248 -27.62 14.26 -12.39
CA THR A 248 -27.15 12.91 -12.09
C THR A 248 -26.55 12.77 -10.70
N LEU A 249 -26.83 11.63 -10.08
CA LEU A 249 -26.09 11.14 -8.92
C LEU A 249 -25.34 9.87 -9.31
N THR A 250 -24.04 9.80 -9.02
CA THR A 250 -23.21 8.61 -9.23
C THR A 250 -22.47 8.25 -7.96
N PHE A 251 -22.25 6.95 -7.73
CA PHE A 251 -21.40 6.46 -6.64
C PHE A 251 -20.20 5.77 -7.24
N GLN A 252 -19.02 6.08 -6.75
CA GLN A 252 -17.75 5.67 -7.32
C GLN A 252 -16.86 5.08 -6.22
N GLU A 253 -16.17 4.00 -6.53
CA GLU A 253 -15.11 3.45 -5.68
C GLU A 253 -13.88 3.12 -6.52
N THR A 254 -12.73 3.00 -5.88
CA THR A 254 -11.48 2.63 -6.57
C THR A 254 -11.19 1.16 -6.33
N VAL A 255 -11.26 0.33 -7.38
CA VAL A 255 -10.93 -1.10 -7.34
C VAL A 255 -9.72 -1.33 -8.25
N ASP A 256 -8.68 -2.00 -7.74
CA ASP A 256 -7.44 -2.29 -8.49
C ASP A 256 -6.80 -1.04 -9.14
N GLY A 257 -6.86 0.11 -8.47
CA GLY A 257 -6.31 1.38 -8.97
C GLY A 257 -7.12 2.05 -10.07
N LYS A 258 -8.33 1.55 -10.37
CA LYS A 258 -9.27 2.14 -11.32
C LYS A 258 -10.52 2.62 -10.60
N THR A 259 -10.95 3.84 -10.89
CA THR A 259 -12.25 4.34 -10.45
C THR A 259 -13.35 3.64 -11.23
N ILE A 260 -14.25 2.98 -10.52
CA ILE A 260 -15.43 2.31 -11.07
C ILE A 260 -16.70 2.97 -10.54
N VAL A 261 -17.75 3.00 -11.35
CA VAL A 261 -19.09 3.42 -10.93
C VAL A 261 -19.81 2.20 -10.34
N LEU A 262 -20.31 2.31 -9.10
CA LEU A 262 -21.02 1.23 -8.43
C LEU A 262 -22.23 0.77 -9.25
N GLY A 263 -22.27 -0.54 -9.56
CA GLY A 263 -23.30 -1.14 -10.40
C GLY A 263 -23.35 -0.63 -11.85
N GLY A 264 -22.40 0.21 -12.28
CA GLY A 264 -22.43 0.87 -13.58
C GLY A 264 -23.61 1.82 -13.79
N LYS A 265 -24.25 2.29 -12.71
CA LYS A 265 -25.49 3.08 -12.77
C LYS A 265 -25.26 4.56 -12.49
N LYS A 266 -25.96 5.40 -13.24
CA LYS A 266 -26.23 6.81 -12.90
C LYS A 266 -27.69 6.91 -12.48
N PHE A 267 -27.97 7.69 -11.44
CA PHE A 267 -29.33 7.88 -10.93
C PHE A 267 -29.85 9.26 -11.33
N CYS A 268 -31.08 9.30 -11.82
CA CYS A 268 -31.84 10.51 -12.19
C CYS A 268 -33.34 10.19 -12.17
N GLY A 269 -34.22 11.18 -12.39
CA GLY A 269 -35.66 10.99 -12.27
C GLY A 269 -36.08 10.59 -10.85
N LEU A 270 -37.03 9.65 -10.76
CA LEU A 270 -37.61 9.17 -9.50
C LEU A 270 -36.96 7.88 -8.96
N GLU A 271 -36.02 7.28 -9.71
CA GLU A 271 -35.41 6.00 -9.34
C GLU A 271 -34.00 6.18 -8.76
N GLY A 272 -33.94 6.29 -7.43
CA GLY A 272 -32.69 6.32 -6.68
C GLY A 272 -32.05 4.95 -6.43
N PRO A 273 -30.89 4.89 -5.74
CA PRO A 273 -30.26 3.64 -5.34
C PRO A 273 -31.15 2.80 -4.42
N LYS A 274 -31.28 1.50 -4.73
CA LYS A 274 -31.93 0.49 -3.89
C LYS A 274 -30.91 -0.60 -3.56
N LEU A 275 -30.51 -0.70 -2.29
CA LEU A 275 -29.49 -1.65 -1.82
C LEU A 275 -28.20 -1.61 -2.67
N LEU A 276 -27.69 -0.41 -2.96
CA LEU A 276 -26.45 -0.26 -3.71
C LEU A 276 -25.27 -0.51 -2.76
N SER A 277 -24.59 -1.64 -2.91
CA SER A 277 -23.44 -2.00 -2.08
C SER A 277 -22.12 -1.64 -2.76
N SER A 278 -21.20 -1.04 -2.02
CA SER A 278 -19.79 -0.94 -2.40
C SER A 278 -19.06 -2.27 -2.19
N THR A 279 -17.84 -2.38 -2.71
CA THR A 279 -16.91 -3.47 -2.39
C THR A 279 -15.79 -3.02 -1.44
N SER A 280 -15.62 -1.71 -1.25
CA SER A 280 -14.62 -1.10 -0.39
C SER A 280 -15.24 -0.28 0.75
N ASN A 281 -14.41 0.15 1.70
CA ASN A 281 -14.81 1.00 2.83
C ASN A 281 -14.74 2.51 2.51
N SER A 282 -14.55 2.88 1.25
CA SER A 282 -14.46 4.28 0.83
C SER A 282 -15.18 4.50 -0.50
N VAL A 283 -16.16 5.40 -0.52
CA VAL A 283 -17.03 5.66 -1.67
C VAL A 283 -17.15 7.16 -1.90
N ARG A 284 -17.05 7.60 -3.15
CA ARG A 284 -17.34 8.97 -3.56
C ARG A 284 -18.67 9.03 -4.28
N ALA A 285 -19.66 9.70 -3.71
CA ALA A 285 -20.85 10.08 -4.44
C ALA A 285 -20.67 11.47 -5.08
N VAL A 286 -21.06 11.61 -6.35
CA VAL A 286 -20.98 12.85 -7.11
C VAL A 286 -22.38 13.19 -7.60
N PHE A 287 -22.93 14.28 -7.08
CA PHE A 287 -24.16 14.89 -7.58
C PHE A 287 -23.80 16.04 -8.50
N GLN A 288 -24.37 16.05 -9.70
CA GLN A 288 -24.20 17.10 -10.68
C GLN A 288 -25.55 17.53 -11.22
N SER A 289 -25.83 18.84 -11.21
CA SER A 289 -27.01 19.43 -11.87
C SER A 289 -26.63 20.37 -13.01
N ASP A 290 -27.55 20.56 -13.96
CA ASP A 290 -27.41 21.50 -15.06
C ASP A 290 -28.08 22.87 -14.75
N LEU A 291 -28.26 23.70 -15.77
CA LEU A 291 -28.76 25.08 -15.61
C LEU A 291 -30.30 25.18 -15.56
N SER A 292 -31.03 24.07 -15.55
CA SER A 292 -32.49 24.07 -15.63
C SER A 292 -33.13 22.90 -14.86
N ASN A 293 -34.47 22.89 -14.79
CA ASN A 293 -35.29 21.75 -14.35
C ASN A 293 -34.89 21.12 -13.01
N ARG A 294 -34.98 21.92 -11.94
CA ARG A 294 -34.76 21.45 -10.57
C ARG A 294 -35.95 20.72 -10.00
N GLU A 295 -35.68 19.67 -9.24
CA GLU A 295 -36.65 18.90 -8.47
C GLU A 295 -36.29 18.91 -6.97
N THR A 296 -37.03 18.17 -6.14
CA THR A 296 -36.87 18.16 -4.67
C THR A 296 -35.57 17.51 -4.18
N GLY A 297 -34.82 16.85 -5.06
CA GLY A 297 -33.52 16.29 -4.75
C GLY A 297 -33.57 14.91 -4.12
N PHE A 298 -32.66 14.59 -3.22
CA PHE A 298 -32.57 13.26 -2.63
C PHE A 298 -32.31 13.29 -1.13
N SER A 299 -32.76 12.23 -0.46
CA SER A 299 -32.35 11.83 0.88
C SER A 299 -31.98 10.36 0.85
N ILE A 300 -30.74 10.04 1.18
CA ILE A 300 -30.16 8.70 1.03
C ILE A 300 -29.53 8.29 2.35
N THR A 301 -29.81 7.06 2.75
CA THR A 301 -29.16 6.41 3.89
C THR A 301 -27.95 5.61 3.44
N ALA A 302 -26.87 5.69 4.21
CA ALA A 302 -25.68 4.88 4.12
C ALA A 302 -25.51 4.09 5.42
N ILE A 303 -25.17 2.80 5.32
CA ILE A 303 -24.83 1.96 6.47
C ILE A 303 -23.59 1.13 6.18
N SER A 304 -22.70 1.05 7.15
CA SER A 304 -21.49 0.23 7.05
C SER A 304 -21.77 -1.20 7.53
N ARG A 305 -21.46 -2.19 6.69
CA ARG A 305 -21.62 -3.63 6.93
C ARG A 305 -20.27 -4.34 6.90
N CYS A 306 -20.17 -5.51 7.54
CA CYS A 306 -18.92 -6.25 7.56
C CYS A 306 -18.59 -6.88 6.20
N GLY A 307 -17.30 -7.06 5.93
CA GLY A 307 -16.81 -7.64 4.69
C GLY A 307 -16.46 -6.58 3.68
N SER A 308 -15.33 -6.75 2.99
CA SER A 308 -14.87 -5.83 1.95
C SER A 308 -13.77 -6.47 1.12
N THR A 309 -13.43 -5.83 0.01
CA THR A 309 -12.16 -6.04 -0.67
C THR A 309 -11.07 -5.29 0.08
N ILE A 310 -10.01 -6.00 0.45
CA ILE A 310 -8.86 -5.48 1.18
C ILE A 310 -7.66 -5.53 0.24
N ALA A 311 -7.29 -4.38 -0.30
CA ALA A 311 -6.08 -4.24 -1.09
C ALA A 311 -4.85 -4.25 -0.16
N LEU A 312 -3.92 -5.14 -0.43
CA LEU A 312 -2.68 -5.29 0.31
C LEU A 312 -1.52 -4.77 -0.54
N SER A 313 -0.53 -4.18 0.10
CA SER A 313 0.70 -3.70 -0.53
C SER A 313 1.84 -4.73 -0.38
N PRO A 314 2.92 -4.66 -1.19
CA PRO A 314 4.05 -5.58 -1.13
C PRO A 314 4.66 -5.78 0.28
N ASN A 315 4.62 -4.73 1.10
CA ASN A 315 5.22 -4.69 2.43
C ASN A 315 4.20 -4.86 3.56
N THR A 316 2.95 -5.23 3.23
CA THR A 316 1.90 -5.36 4.23
C THR A 316 2.25 -6.44 5.25
N SER A 317 2.26 -6.04 6.51
CA SER A 317 2.35 -6.90 7.69
C SER A 317 1.46 -6.28 8.75
N MET A 318 0.27 -6.84 8.97
CA MET A 318 -0.75 -6.25 9.84
C MET A 318 -1.45 -7.31 10.70
N ILE A 319 -2.13 -6.84 11.74
CA ILE A 319 -3.15 -7.62 12.44
C ILE A 319 -4.49 -7.18 11.88
N PHE A 320 -5.21 -8.12 11.28
CA PHE A 320 -6.57 -7.93 10.83
C PHE A 320 -7.51 -8.45 11.92
N SER A 321 -8.25 -7.53 12.52
CA SER A 321 -9.12 -7.82 13.66
C SER A 321 -10.55 -7.37 13.46
N SER A 322 -11.45 -8.02 14.19
CA SER A 322 -12.84 -7.59 14.35
C SER A 322 -13.06 -6.62 15.51
N ASP A 323 -12.00 -6.19 16.22
CA ASP A 323 -12.08 -5.37 17.44
C ASP A 323 -12.76 -4.01 17.21
N THR A 324 -12.79 -3.53 15.96
CA THR A 324 -13.50 -2.33 15.52
C THR A 324 -14.96 -2.60 15.11
N HIS A 325 -15.44 -3.83 15.23
CA HIS A 325 -16.65 -4.35 14.56
C HIS A 325 -17.42 -5.42 15.37
N THR A 326 -17.16 -5.56 16.67
CA THR A 326 -17.72 -6.62 17.52
C THR A 326 -19.25 -6.73 17.50
N GLU A 327 -19.93 -5.63 17.20
CA GLU A 327 -21.40 -5.54 17.18
C GLU A 327 -22.02 -5.92 15.80
N LEU A 328 -21.24 -5.95 14.70
CA LEU A 328 -21.72 -6.23 13.33
C LEU A 328 -22.12 -7.66 13.04
N PHE A 329 -21.69 -8.61 13.87
CA PHE A 329 -21.97 -10.02 13.64
C PHE A 329 -23.45 -10.33 13.82
N SER A 330 -24.12 -9.60 14.72
CA SER A 330 -25.55 -9.75 15.01
C SER A 330 -26.46 -9.33 13.85
N GLU A 331 -26.09 -8.30 13.08
CA GLU A 331 -26.93 -7.77 11.99
C GLU A 331 -26.64 -8.38 10.61
N SER A 332 -25.46 -8.96 10.40
CA SER A 332 -25.03 -9.52 9.09
C SER A 332 -25.34 -11.03 8.94
N ALA A 333 -26.34 -11.54 9.67
CA ALA A 333 -26.65 -12.96 9.80
C ALA A 333 -25.43 -13.84 10.18
N GLY A 334 -24.47 -13.27 10.92
CA GLY A 334 -23.27 -13.99 11.38
C GLY A 334 -22.28 -14.39 10.30
N ARG A 335 -22.25 -13.75 9.12
CA ARG A 335 -21.32 -14.10 8.04
C ARG A 335 -20.70 -12.87 7.36
N CYS A 336 -19.38 -12.74 7.43
CA CYS A 336 -18.62 -11.68 6.78
C CYS A 336 -17.71 -12.25 5.69
N VAL A 337 -17.68 -11.61 4.52
CA VAL A 337 -16.87 -12.03 3.38
C VAL A 337 -15.82 -10.98 3.07
N TYR A 338 -14.55 -11.38 3.11
CA TYR A 338 -13.39 -10.53 2.85
C TYR A 338 -12.66 -11.02 1.61
N ASN A 339 -12.30 -10.11 0.71
CA ASN A 339 -11.51 -10.43 -0.48
C ASN A 339 -10.13 -9.76 -0.35
N PHE A 340 -9.12 -10.52 0.06
CA PHE A 340 -7.75 -10.03 0.18
C PHE A 340 -7.07 -10.08 -1.18
N VAL A 341 -6.58 -8.92 -1.65
CA VAL A 341 -5.94 -8.76 -2.95
C VAL A 341 -4.56 -8.18 -2.74
N ALA A 342 -3.53 -8.99 -2.87
CA ALA A 342 -2.14 -8.54 -2.93
C ALA A 342 -1.76 -8.16 -4.37
N PRO A 343 -0.66 -7.43 -4.57
CA PRO A 343 -0.19 -7.11 -5.91
C PRO A 343 0.05 -8.38 -6.70
N VAL A 344 0.01 -8.24 -8.02
CA VAL A 344 0.42 -9.33 -8.90
C VAL A 344 1.79 -9.79 -8.44
N ASP A 345 1.95 -11.10 -8.35
CA ASP A 345 3.17 -11.74 -7.91
C ASP A 345 3.51 -11.68 -6.43
N TYR A 346 2.50 -11.55 -5.58
CA TYR A 346 2.66 -11.79 -4.16
C TYR A 346 1.73 -12.88 -3.68
N ASN A 347 2.12 -13.52 -2.59
CA ASN A 347 1.29 -14.46 -1.86
C ASN A 347 0.89 -13.85 -0.52
N ILE A 348 -0.17 -14.38 0.06
CA ILE A 348 -0.73 -13.89 1.32
C ILE A 348 -0.57 -15.00 2.36
N GLU A 349 0.13 -14.67 3.44
CA GLU A 349 0.31 -15.54 4.58
C GLU A 349 -0.59 -15.06 5.72
N PHE A 350 -1.41 -15.98 6.23
CA PHE A 350 -2.32 -15.80 7.35
C PHE A 350 -1.78 -16.61 8.52
N THR A 351 -1.55 -15.96 9.66
CA THR A 351 -1.12 -16.63 10.88
C THR A 351 -2.10 -16.30 11.99
N THR A 352 -2.57 -17.32 12.70
CA THR A 352 -3.38 -17.12 13.91
C THR A 352 -2.53 -16.38 14.95
N SER A 353 -2.99 -15.22 15.40
CA SER A 353 -2.30 -14.54 16.50
C SER A 353 -2.46 -15.37 17.79
N LYS A 354 -1.48 -15.33 18.69
CA LYS A 354 -1.65 -15.91 20.04
C LYS A 354 -2.73 -15.09 20.73
N TYR A 355 -3.93 -15.66 20.83
CA TYR A 355 -4.99 -15.06 21.61
C TYR A 355 -4.56 -15.07 23.08
N SER A 356 -4.37 -13.88 23.66
CA SER A 356 -4.20 -13.73 25.10
C SER A 356 -5.49 -13.09 25.60
N PRO A 357 -6.41 -13.83 26.24
CA PRO A 357 -7.65 -13.27 26.75
C PRO A 357 -7.31 -12.28 27.86
N SER A 358 -7.34 -10.99 27.55
CA SER A 358 -7.53 -9.97 28.58
C SER A 358 -9.00 -10.00 28.95
N THR A 359 -9.30 -10.56 30.11
CA THR A 359 -10.60 -10.62 30.79
C THR A 359 -11.58 -11.68 30.26
N ALA A 360 -12.04 -12.52 31.20
CA ALA A 360 -13.05 -13.55 31.00
C ALA A 360 -14.36 -12.94 30.46
N SER A 361 -15.05 -13.69 29.58
CA SER A 361 -16.45 -13.50 29.13
C SER A 361 -16.67 -13.19 27.63
N PHE A 362 -16.04 -13.92 26.72
CA PHE A 362 -16.62 -14.10 25.38
C PHE A 362 -16.58 -15.59 25.01
N ASP A 363 -17.77 -16.20 24.93
CA ASP A 363 -17.94 -17.48 24.25
C ASP A 363 -17.86 -17.19 22.75
N ASN A 364 -16.85 -17.72 22.06
CA ASN A 364 -16.64 -17.43 20.63
C ASN A 364 -17.60 -18.22 19.72
N HIS A 365 -18.60 -18.92 20.29
CA HIS A 365 -19.73 -19.54 19.57
C HIS A 365 -19.31 -20.22 18.25
N ASN A 366 -18.38 -21.18 18.33
CA ASN A 366 -17.94 -21.98 17.18
C ASN A 366 -17.43 -21.16 15.98
N ALA A 367 -16.76 -20.03 16.24
CA ALA A 367 -16.29 -19.09 15.23
C ALA A 367 -15.20 -19.70 14.31
N LYS A 368 -15.41 -19.54 13.00
CA LYS A 368 -14.54 -20.10 11.96
C LYS A 368 -14.19 -19.05 10.92
N PHE A 369 -12.92 -18.98 10.55
CA PHE A 369 -12.43 -18.19 9.42
C PHE A 369 -11.97 -19.14 8.30
N ARG A 370 -12.82 -19.34 7.30
CA ARG A 370 -12.53 -20.18 6.14
C ARG A 370 -11.81 -19.37 5.07
N LEU A 371 -10.68 -19.88 4.60
CA LEU A 371 -9.89 -19.26 3.54
C LEU A 371 -9.99 -20.10 2.27
N GLY A 372 -10.28 -19.45 1.15
CA GLY A 372 -10.22 -19.99 -0.20
C GLY A 372 -9.34 -19.11 -1.08
N GLU A 373 -8.62 -19.70 -2.03
CA GLU A 373 -7.82 -18.97 -3.01
C GLU A 373 -8.35 -19.21 -4.42
N THR A 374 -8.19 -18.23 -5.31
CA THR A 374 -8.66 -18.37 -6.69
C THR A 374 -7.52 -18.82 -7.59
N ILE A 375 -7.62 -20.02 -8.19
CA ILE A 375 -6.66 -20.57 -9.16
C ILE A 375 -7.37 -20.74 -10.49
N ASN A 376 -6.88 -20.08 -11.55
CA ASN A 376 -7.48 -20.13 -12.89
C ASN A 376 -8.99 -19.79 -12.90
N GLY A 377 -9.42 -18.85 -12.04
CA GLY A 377 -10.82 -18.46 -11.89
C GLY A 377 -11.68 -19.40 -11.02
N ILE A 378 -11.11 -20.50 -10.50
CA ILE A 378 -11.81 -21.46 -9.64
C ILE A 378 -11.38 -21.24 -8.18
N GLU A 379 -12.36 -21.08 -7.28
CA GLU A 379 -12.12 -20.99 -5.83
C GLU A 379 -11.76 -22.39 -5.28
N VAL A 380 -10.57 -22.52 -4.71
CA VAL A 380 -10.10 -23.75 -4.06
C VAL A 380 -9.87 -23.52 -2.56
N PRO A 381 -10.16 -24.48 -1.68
CA PRO A 381 -9.92 -24.32 -0.25
C PRO A 381 -8.43 -24.14 0.06
N LEU A 382 -8.10 -23.08 0.80
CA LEU A 382 -6.76 -22.88 1.36
C LEU A 382 -6.64 -23.50 2.76
N GLY A 383 -7.70 -23.35 3.57
CA GLY A 383 -7.74 -23.91 4.93
C GLY A 383 -8.82 -23.27 5.79
N THR A 384 -8.97 -23.74 7.02
CA THR A 384 -9.87 -23.14 8.01
C THR A 384 -9.10 -22.85 9.29
N ILE A 385 -9.21 -21.61 9.76
CA ILE A 385 -8.75 -21.21 11.08
C ILE A 385 -9.96 -21.33 12.02
N ASN A 386 -9.88 -22.28 12.97
CA ASN A 386 -10.86 -22.36 14.05
C ASN A 386 -10.46 -21.36 15.13
N LEU A 387 -11.39 -20.49 15.52
CA LEU A 387 -11.17 -19.43 16.50
C LEU A 387 -11.75 -19.79 17.88
N ASP A 388 -12.21 -21.04 18.01
CA ASP A 388 -12.63 -21.65 19.26
C ASP A 388 -11.40 -22.01 20.08
N SER A 389 -11.05 -21.16 21.04
CA SER A 389 -10.12 -21.54 22.10
C SER A 389 -10.86 -21.69 23.42
N TYR A 390 -11.70 -22.73 23.52
CA TYR A 390 -12.01 -23.32 24.81
C TYR A 390 -12.16 -24.84 24.72
N ALA A 391 -11.03 -25.56 24.79
CA ALA A 391 -10.99 -26.80 25.54
C ALA A 391 -10.15 -26.49 26.79
N PRO A 392 -10.73 -26.43 28.00
CA PRO A 392 -10.03 -26.02 29.22
C PRO A 392 -8.86 -26.93 29.65
N PHE A 393 -8.51 -27.94 28.83
CA PHE A 393 -7.47 -28.93 29.08
C PHE A 393 -6.46 -29.14 27.94
N SER A 394 -6.55 -28.39 26.83
CA SER A 394 -5.51 -28.44 25.79
C SER A 394 -4.53 -27.29 26.00
N GLY A 395 -3.23 -27.59 26.07
CA GLY A 395 -2.16 -26.59 26.20
C GLY A 395 -2.15 -25.53 25.07
N PRO A 396 -1.16 -24.61 25.06
CA PRO A 396 -1.12 -23.52 24.09
C PRO A 396 -1.23 -24.05 22.65
N ILE A 397 -2.25 -23.57 21.91
CA ILE A 397 -2.46 -23.92 20.51
C ILE A 397 -1.29 -23.33 19.71
N GLU A 398 -0.52 -24.19 19.04
CA GLU A 398 0.54 -23.76 18.13
C GLU A 398 -0.06 -22.89 17.02
N PRO A 399 0.54 -21.74 16.69
CA PRO A 399 -0.01 -20.85 15.67
C PRO A 399 -0.06 -21.57 14.32
N THR A 400 -1.25 -21.59 13.72
CA THR A 400 -1.44 -22.15 12.38
C THR A 400 -1.12 -21.06 11.36
N THR A 401 -0.18 -21.35 10.45
CA THR A 401 0.14 -20.49 9.32
C THR A 401 -0.40 -21.12 8.03
N LEU A 402 -1.28 -20.39 7.35
CA LEU A 402 -1.81 -20.74 6.03
C LEU A 402 -1.28 -19.75 5.01
N ARG A 403 -0.81 -20.23 3.86
CA ARG A 403 -0.17 -19.38 2.86
C ARG A 403 -0.71 -19.69 1.48
N SER A 404 -1.23 -18.67 0.81
CA SER A 404 -1.79 -18.81 -0.54
C SER A 404 -0.72 -19.05 -1.60
N ARG A 405 -1.13 -19.66 -2.70
CA ARG A 405 -0.38 -19.80 -3.96
C ARG A 405 -0.66 -18.65 -4.92
N THR A 406 -1.75 -17.92 -4.72
CA THR A 406 -2.14 -16.77 -5.55
C THR A 406 -2.12 -15.47 -4.75
N ASN A 407 -2.32 -14.35 -5.45
CA ASN A 407 -2.42 -13.02 -4.86
C ASN A 407 -3.85 -12.66 -4.42
N ARG A 408 -4.80 -13.59 -4.55
CA ARG A 408 -6.22 -13.38 -4.24
C ARG A 408 -6.75 -14.47 -3.33
N VAL A 409 -7.16 -14.05 -2.14
CA VAL A 409 -7.69 -14.96 -1.12
C VAL A 409 -9.03 -14.43 -0.63
N ARG A 410 -10.04 -15.28 -0.67
CA ARG A 410 -11.35 -15.04 -0.10
C ARG A 410 -11.41 -15.62 1.32
N GLY A 411 -11.71 -14.76 2.28
CA GLY A 411 -11.95 -15.12 3.67
C GLY A 411 -13.42 -15.05 4.01
N ILE A 412 -13.93 -16.07 4.70
CA ILE A 412 -15.31 -16.12 5.19
C ILE A 412 -15.26 -16.34 6.69
N PHE A 413 -15.61 -15.30 7.44
CA PHE A 413 -15.82 -15.41 8.86
C PHE A 413 -17.27 -15.77 9.15
N SER A 414 -17.50 -16.75 10.03
CA SER A 414 -18.83 -17.18 10.43
C SER A 414 -18.88 -17.67 11.88
N THR A 415 -20.01 -17.46 12.55
CA THR A 415 -20.29 -17.93 13.92
C THR A 415 -21.46 -18.94 13.95
N GLU A 416 -21.55 -19.73 15.02
CA GLU A 416 -22.62 -20.71 15.25
C GLU A 416 -23.06 -20.68 16.74
N PRO A 417 -24.26 -20.15 17.06
CA PRO A 417 -25.33 -19.77 16.15
C PRO A 417 -25.02 -18.51 15.34
N ALA A 418 -25.58 -18.44 14.12
CA ALA A 418 -25.44 -17.29 13.25
C ALA A 418 -25.90 -16.01 13.97
N GLY A 419 -25.06 -14.98 13.97
CA GLY A 419 -25.35 -13.73 14.65
C GLY A 419 -24.67 -13.56 16.02
N ALA A 420 -24.02 -14.60 16.52
CA ALA A 420 -23.30 -14.51 17.79
C ALA A 420 -22.13 -13.52 17.70
N ALA A 421 -21.95 -12.73 18.77
CA ALA A 421 -20.78 -11.87 18.93
C ALA A 421 -19.52 -12.74 19.04
N ALA A 422 -18.52 -12.44 18.23
CA ALA A 422 -17.25 -13.15 18.22
C ALA A 422 -16.12 -12.20 17.85
N GLN A 423 -14.90 -12.56 18.26
CA GLN A 423 -13.71 -11.79 17.93
C GLN A 423 -12.68 -12.66 17.22
N PHE A 424 -11.95 -12.05 16.28
CA PHE A 424 -10.82 -12.67 15.60
C PHE A 424 -9.67 -11.70 15.46
N ASN A 425 -8.45 -12.22 15.61
CA ASN A 425 -7.20 -11.50 15.35
C ASN A 425 -6.32 -12.39 14.45
N ILE A 426 -6.19 -12.03 13.18
CA ILE A 426 -5.39 -12.77 12.20
C ILE A 426 -4.23 -11.90 11.75
N SER A 427 -3.00 -12.40 11.89
CA SER A 427 -1.84 -11.73 11.30
C SER A 427 -1.81 -12.00 9.80
N ILE A 428 -1.78 -10.94 9.00
CA ILE A 428 -1.69 -11.01 7.54
C ILE A 428 -0.34 -10.46 7.13
N LYS A 429 0.37 -11.22 6.30
CA LYS A 429 1.65 -10.83 5.74
C LYS A 429 1.67 -11.08 4.23
N VAL A 430 1.98 -10.04 3.48
CA VAL A 430 2.27 -10.15 2.05
C VAL A 430 3.71 -10.62 1.89
N VAL A 431 3.89 -11.68 1.08
CA VAL A 431 5.16 -12.37 0.95
C VAL A 431 5.50 -12.58 -0.51
N SER A 432 6.69 -12.14 -0.92
CA SER A 432 7.23 -12.36 -2.27
C SER A 432 7.84 -13.75 -2.47
N ARG A 433 7.63 -14.69 -1.53
CA ARG A 433 8.19 -16.05 -1.64
C ARG A 433 7.14 -17.08 -2.03
N TYR A 434 7.55 -18.07 -2.81
CA TYR A 434 6.72 -19.19 -3.23
C TYR A 434 7.34 -20.49 -2.71
N LEU A 435 6.56 -21.33 -2.02
CA LEU A 435 7.06 -22.60 -1.49
C LEU A 435 6.89 -23.71 -2.53
N VAL A 436 7.97 -24.42 -2.82
CA VAL A 436 7.94 -25.63 -3.65
C VAL A 436 8.36 -26.81 -2.78
N SER A 437 7.39 -27.61 -2.35
CA SER A 437 7.65 -28.81 -1.56
C SER A 437 7.59 -30.05 -2.46
N LEU A 438 8.66 -30.82 -2.50
CA LEU A 438 8.78 -32.03 -3.28
C LEU A 438 8.42 -33.25 -2.42
N ALA A 439 7.63 -34.16 -2.99
CA ALA A 439 7.43 -35.50 -2.42
C ALA A 439 8.43 -36.49 -3.03
N THR A 440 8.65 -37.62 -2.34
CA THR A 440 9.51 -38.70 -2.85
C THR A 440 8.98 -39.22 -4.19
N ASN A 441 9.83 -39.26 -5.22
CA ASN A 441 9.46 -39.67 -6.59
C ASN A 441 8.40 -38.78 -7.28
N ALA A 442 8.05 -37.62 -6.72
CA ALA A 442 7.21 -36.63 -7.38
C ALA A 442 8.05 -35.60 -8.11
N THR A 443 7.47 -35.08 -9.19
CA THR A 443 8.04 -34.00 -9.98
C THR A 443 7.09 -32.81 -9.89
N THR A 444 7.59 -31.65 -9.50
CA THR A 444 6.79 -30.43 -9.34
C THR A 444 7.36 -29.34 -10.22
N THR A 445 6.52 -28.60 -10.92
CA THR A 445 6.93 -27.46 -11.73
C THR A 445 6.69 -26.15 -10.98
N PHE A 446 7.54 -25.17 -11.18
CA PHE A 446 7.30 -23.79 -10.79
C PHE A 446 7.66 -22.86 -11.94
N THR A 447 6.88 -21.81 -12.10
CA THR A 447 6.96 -20.92 -13.25
C THR A 447 7.31 -19.51 -12.82
N SER A 448 7.80 -18.70 -13.75
CA SER A 448 7.88 -17.26 -13.55
C SER A 448 6.49 -16.70 -13.25
N PRO A 449 6.43 -15.56 -12.57
CA PRO A 449 5.14 -14.93 -12.33
C PRO A 449 4.50 -14.47 -13.64
N GLY A 450 3.18 -14.62 -13.77
CA GLY A 450 2.42 -14.33 -15.00
C GLY A 450 2.46 -15.43 -16.09
N TYR A 451 3.35 -16.42 -16.01
CA TYR A 451 3.48 -17.48 -17.03
C TYR A 451 2.13 -18.19 -17.32
N PRO A 452 1.76 -18.43 -18.60
CA PRO A 452 2.57 -18.27 -19.82
C PRO A 452 2.57 -16.85 -20.41
N GLN A 453 1.92 -15.88 -19.75
CA GLN A 453 1.99 -14.47 -20.14
C GLN A 453 3.32 -13.85 -19.71
N LEU A 454 3.58 -12.62 -20.19
CA LEU A 454 4.79 -11.90 -19.89
C LEU A 454 4.96 -11.66 -18.37
N TYR A 455 6.16 -11.88 -17.84
CA TYR A 455 6.43 -11.59 -16.42
C TYR A 455 6.41 -10.08 -16.13
N PRO A 456 5.97 -9.64 -14.95
CA PRO A 456 5.99 -8.23 -14.56
C PRO A 456 7.38 -7.60 -14.44
N ARG A 457 7.47 -6.29 -14.68
CA ARG A 457 8.69 -5.48 -14.50
C ARG A 457 8.99 -5.28 -13.02
N SER A 458 10.24 -5.06 -12.67
CA SER A 458 10.72 -4.80 -11.30
C SER A 458 10.34 -5.90 -10.31
N THR A 459 10.27 -7.14 -10.80
CA THR A 459 9.92 -8.32 -10.00
C THR A 459 11.10 -8.73 -9.13
N ASN A 460 10.84 -9.08 -7.88
CA ASN A 460 11.80 -9.77 -7.02
C ASN A 460 11.12 -10.96 -6.33
N ARG A 461 11.24 -12.12 -6.98
CA ARG A 461 10.53 -13.34 -6.60
C ARG A 461 11.50 -14.38 -6.08
N THR A 462 11.24 -14.93 -4.90
CA THR A 462 12.01 -16.04 -4.34
C THR A 462 11.16 -17.32 -4.29
N TYR A 463 11.69 -18.44 -4.76
CA TYR A 463 11.10 -19.76 -4.59
C TYR A 463 11.92 -20.50 -3.55
N ASP A 464 11.33 -20.84 -2.41
CA ASP A 464 11.97 -21.69 -1.41
C ASP A 464 11.61 -23.14 -1.73
N ILE A 465 12.58 -23.91 -2.24
CA ILE A 465 12.41 -25.26 -2.76
C ILE A 465 12.96 -26.26 -1.74
N SER A 466 12.14 -27.24 -1.35
CA SER A 466 12.48 -28.23 -0.33
C SER A 466 12.15 -29.64 -0.79
N ALA A 467 13.07 -30.56 -0.50
CA ALA A 467 12.89 -32.00 -0.71
C ALA A 467 12.95 -32.76 0.63
N PRO A 468 12.41 -33.99 0.68
CA PRO A 468 12.48 -34.81 1.87
C PRO A 468 13.92 -35.09 2.28
N LYS A 469 14.15 -35.29 3.58
CA LYS A 469 15.49 -35.60 4.10
C LYS A 469 16.08 -36.82 3.39
N GLY A 470 17.34 -36.71 2.97
CA GLY A 470 18.05 -37.78 2.23
C GLY A 470 17.94 -37.69 0.71
N TYR A 471 17.21 -36.71 0.19
CA TYR A 471 17.15 -36.39 -1.25
C TYR A 471 17.87 -35.06 -1.54
N VAL A 472 18.30 -34.91 -2.79
CA VAL A 472 18.73 -33.63 -3.37
C VAL A 472 17.72 -33.21 -4.44
N ILE A 473 17.82 -31.96 -4.89
CA ILE A 473 16.89 -31.34 -5.83
C ILE A 473 17.57 -31.24 -7.18
N GLU A 474 16.99 -31.85 -8.20
CA GLU A 474 17.36 -31.70 -9.59
C GLU A 474 16.40 -30.73 -10.29
N LEU A 475 16.94 -29.76 -11.03
CA LEU A 475 16.20 -28.70 -11.72
C LEU A 475 16.44 -28.76 -13.22
N THR A 476 15.37 -28.68 -14.00
CA THR A 476 15.41 -28.68 -15.47
C THR A 476 14.40 -27.67 -16.02
N ALA A 477 14.83 -26.80 -16.93
CA ALA A 477 13.96 -25.87 -17.63
C ALA A 477 13.18 -26.59 -18.74
N MET A 478 11.85 -26.53 -18.67
CA MET A 478 10.95 -26.95 -19.74
C MET A 478 10.71 -25.82 -20.75
N HIS A 479 10.67 -24.58 -20.25
CA HIS A 479 10.57 -23.36 -21.03
C HIS A 479 11.44 -22.27 -20.39
N PHE A 480 12.08 -21.45 -21.20
CA PHE A 480 12.94 -20.38 -20.71
C PHE A 480 13.12 -19.27 -21.73
N GLU A 481 12.62 -18.08 -21.42
CA GLU A 481 12.69 -16.88 -22.25
C GLU A 481 12.67 -15.64 -21.35
N MET A 482 13.81 -14.96 -21.22
CA MET A 482 13.99 -13.73 -20.46
C MET A 482 14.83 -12.74 -21.25
N GLU A 483 14.91 -11.49 -20.77
CA GLU A 483 15.74 -10.47 -21.40
C GLU A 483 17.20 -10.96 -21.57
N PRO A 484 17.76 -10.90 -22.79
CA PRO A 484 19.11 -11.35 -23.04
C PRO A 484 20.12 -10.32 -22.49
N GLY A 485 21.17 -10.83 -21.83
CA GLY A 485 22.32 -10.04 -21.39
C GLY A 485 23.56 -10.30 -22.24
N SER A 486 24.53 -9.38 -22.20
CA SER A 486 25.88 -9.61 -22.74
C SER A 486 26.61 -10.66 -21.88
N ASP A 487 26.49 -11.92 -22.27
CA ASP A 487 27.11 -13.10 -21.63
C ASP A 487 26.72 -13.34 -20.14
N THR A 488 27.26 -14.42 -19.54
CA THR A 488 26.93 -15.10 -18.24
C THR A 488 26.63 -14.25 -16.98
N GLN A 489 26.75 -12.93 -17.06
CA GLN A 489 26.49 -12.00 -15.95
C GLN A 489 25.02 -11.61 -15.81
N CYS A 490 24.20 -11.77 -16.86
CA CYS A 490 22.75 -11.51 -16.85
C CYS A 490 22.37 -10.23 -16.07
N PRO A 491 22.75 -9.04 -16.59
CA PRO A 491 22.67 -7.78 -15.85
C PRO A 491 21.25 -7.23 -15.72
N TYR A 492 20.35 -7.59 -16.64
CA TYR A 492 18.96 -7.16 -16.66
C TYR A 492 18.12 -8.17 -15.87
N ASP A 493 17.36 -9.02 -16.57
CA ASP A 493 16.54 -10.05 -15.96
C ASP A 493 17.31 -11.35 -15.75
N TRP A 494 17.16 -11.97 -14.58
CA TRP A 494 17.89 -13.18 -14.26
C TRP A 494 17.19 -14.11 -13.28
N LEU A 495 17.41 -15.41 -13.45
CA LEU A 495 17.08 -16.46 -12.51
C LEU A 495 18.37 -17.06 -11.93
N GLY A 496 18.53 -17.02 -10.62
CA GLY A 496 19.67 -17.60 -9.92
C GLY A 496 19.23 -18.64 -8.89
N PHE A 497 20.05 -19.66 -8.68
CA PHE A 497 19.79 -20.68 -7.67
C PHE A 497 20.85 -20.60 -6.57
N PHE A 498 20.43 -20.77 -5.32
CA PHE A 498 21.29 -20.63 -4.15
C PHE A 498 20.96 -21.70 -3.12
N GLU A 499 21.96 -22.37 -2.60
CA GLU A 499 21.79 -23.33 -1.51
C GLU A 499 22.59 -22.93 -0.28
N ARG A 500 22.28 -23.52 0.88
CA ARG A 500 22.99 -23.23 2.12
C ARG A 500 23.87 -24.40 2.53
N ILE A 501 25.17 -24.24 2.39
CA ILE A 501 26.18 -25.24 2.78
C ILE A 501 26.96 -24.70 3.97
N GLN A 502 27.03 -25.47 5.06
CA GLN A 502 27.80 -25.09 6.27
C GLN A 502 27.49 -23.66 6.75
N LYS A 503 26.20 -23.29 6.78
CA LYS A 503 25.65 -21.96 7.12
C LYS A 503 25.94 -20.83 6.11
N ARG A 504 26.77 -21.03 5.09
CA ARG A 504 27.01 -20.05 4.01
C ARG A 504 26.01 -20.23 2.88
N ILE A 505 25.56 -19.11 2.28
CA ILE A 505 24.75 -19.14 1.06
C ILE A 505 25.73 -19.21 -0.11
N VAL A 506 25.56 -20.22 -0.97
CA VAL A 506 26.41 -20.44 -2.14
C VAL A 506 25.52 -20.49 -3.39
N PRO A 507 25.96 -19.89 -4.52
CA PRO A 507 25.25 -20.02 -5.79
C PRO A 507 25.36 -21.46 -6.31
N LEU A 508 24.26 -21.99 -6.81
CA LEU A 508 24.16 -23.27 -7.49
C LEU A 508 24.14 -23.01 -9.01
N GLY A 509 25.33 -22.99 -9.61
CA GLY A 509 25.50 -22.67 -11.04
C GLY A 509 25.48 -21.15 -11.33
N PRO A 510 25.46 -20.76 -12.63
CA PRO A 510 25.43 -19.36 -13.04
C PRO A 510 24.03 -18.74 -12.87
N LYS A 511 23.94 -17.43 -13.09
CA LYS A 511 22.66 -16.78 -13.38
C LYS A 511 22.21 -17.15 -14.79
N TYR A 512 20.91 -17.34 -14.96
CA TYR A 512 20.29 -17.69 -16.25
C TYR A 512 19.44 -16.52 -16.76
N CYS A 513 19.55 -16.20 -18.05
CA CYS A 513 18.83 -15.17 -18.78
C CYS A 513 18.76 -15.54 -20.27
N GLY A 514 18.12 -14.72 -21.11
CA GLY A 514 17.92 -15.05 -22.52
C GLY A 514 17.05 -16.29 -22.72
N ASN A 515 17.42 -17.17 -23.65
CA ASN A 515 16.64 -18.35 -24.04
C ASN A 515 17.23 -19.70 -23.58
N LYS A 516 18.20 -19.68 -22.66
CA LYS A 516 18.87 -20.89 -22.16
C LYS A 516 18.77 -20.99 -20.64
N GLY A 517 17.87 -21.84 -20.16
CA GLY A 517 17.72 -22.18 -18.74
C GLY A 517 18.61 -23.34 -18.28
N PRO A 518 18.49 -23.77 -17.00
CA PRO A 518 19.20 -24.94 -16.49
C PRO A 518 18.77 -26.21 -17.23
N GLN A 519 19.72 -26.93 -17.85
CA GLN A 519 19.44 -28.21 -18.51
C GLN A 519 19.34 -29.36 -17.49
N SER A 520 20.25 -29.40 -16.52
CA SER A 520 20.23 -30.35 -15.41
C SER A 520 21.10 -29.80 -14.28
N LEU A 521 20.48 -29.20 -13.27
CA LEU A 521 21.16 -28.58 -12.15
C LEU A 521 20.79 -29.30 -10.85
N VAL A 522 21.76 -29.95 -10.21
CA VAL A 522 21.54 -30.78 -9.02
C VAL A 522 22.14 -30.13 -7.79
N SER A 523 21.35 -29.96 -6.74
CA SER A 523 21.79 -29.41 -5.46
C SER A 523 22.62 -30.40 -4.64
N GLN A 524 23.36 -29.89 -3.64
CA GLN A 524 24.06 -30.71 -2.65
C GLN A 524 23.21 -30.93 -1.40
N THR A 525 22.24 -30.05 -1.17
CA THR A 525 21.34 -30.08 -0.01
C THR A 525 19.90 -30.37 -0.44
N ASN A 526 19.05 -30.70 0.54
CA ASN A 526 17.62 -30.90 0.30
C ASN A 526 16.82 -29.58 0.32
N HIS A 527 17.49 -28.42 0.33
CA HIS A 527 16.88 -27.09 0.37
C HIS A 527 17.67 -26.08 -0.47
N LEU A 528 16.99 -25.43 -1.40
CA LEU A 528 17.59 -24.34 -2.17
C LEU A 528 16.58 -23.22 -2.41
N LYS A 529 17.08 -22.08 -2.84
CA LYS A 529 16.30 -20.93 -3.27
C LYS A 529 16.50 -20.69 -4.75
N ALA A 530 15.42 -20.50 -5.49
CA ALA A 530 15.48 -19.85 -6.78
C ALA A 530 15.11 -18.38 -6.59
N VAL A 531 15.88 -17.45 -7.15
CA VAL A 531 15.63 -16.01 -7.07
C VAL A 531 15.53 -15.48 -8.49
N PHE A 532 14.35 -14.96 -8.82
CA PHE A 532 14.06 -14.30 -10.09
C PHE A 532 13.98 -12.79 -9.86
N VAL A 533 14.75 -12.03 -10.63
CA VAL A 533 14.75 -10.57 -10.61
C VAL A 533 14.53 -10.05 -12.02
N SER A 534 13.63 -9.07 -12.18
CA SER A 534 13.48 -8.30 -13.41
C SER A 534 13.68 -6.80 -13.21
N ASP A 535 14.08 -6.10 -14.26
CA ASP A 535 14.29 -4.65 -14.26
C ASP A 535 13.02 -3.86 -14.65
N PHE A 536 13.12 -2.53 -14.82
CA PHE A 536 11.97 -1.68 -15.13
C PHE A 536 11.51 -1.75 -16.60
N SER A 537 12.19 -2.51 -17.45
CA SER A 537 12.02 -2.55 -18.91
C SER A 537 11.75 -3.99 -19.40
N SER A 538 12.09 -4.29 -20.65
CA SER A 538 11.74 -5.48 -21.46
C SER A 538 11.15 -6.71 -20.73
N GLN A 539 9.97 -7.18 -21.16
CA GLN A 539 9.32 -8.37 -20.56
C GLN A 539 9.21 -9.50 -21.59
N PHE A 540 9.38 -10.74 -21.13
CA PHE A 540 9.26 -11.95 -21.94
C PHE A 540 8.37 -12.98 -21.23
N THR A 541 8.12 -14.14 -21.85
CA THR A 541 7.22 -15.16 -21.28
C THR A 541 7.73 -15.79 -19.99
N GLY A 542 9.04 -15.71 -19.72
CA GLY A 542 9.68 -16.14 -18.48
C GLY A 542 10.07 -17.61 -18.50
N PHE A 543 9.84 -18.35 -17.41
CA PHE A 543 10.34 -19.71 -17.26
C PHE A 543 9.29 -20.69 -16.75
N ASN A 544 9.49 -21.96 -17.08
CA ASN A 544 8.84 -23.11 -16.47
C ASN A 544 9.94 -24.11 -16.09
N ILE A 545 10.19 -24.25 -14.79
CA ILE A 545 11.24 -25.12 -14.25
C ILE A 545 10.59 -26.32 -13.56
N THR A 546 11.07 -27.49 -13.94
CA THR A 546 10.77 -28.75 -13.28
C THR A 546 11.76 -28.99 -12.14
N ALA A 547 11.26 -29.29 -10.96
CA ALA A 547 12.02 -29.70 -9.78
C ALA A 547 11.68 -31.14 -9.39
N LYS A 548 12.70 -31.96 -9.18
CA LYS A 548 12.57 -33.38 -8.82
C LYS A 548 13.42 -33.70 -7.61
N ALA A 549 12.85 -34.46 -6.67
CA ALA A 549 13.62 -35.05 -5.58
C ALA A 549 14.36 -36.30 -6.09
N VAL A 550 15.69 -36.26 -6.13
CA VAL A 550 16.54 -37.37 -6.57
C VAL A 550 17.44 -37.83 -5.44
N ARG A 551 17.83 -39.11 -5.43
CA ARG A 551 18.80 -39.60 -4.45
C ARG A 551 20.20 -39.08 -4.83
N PRO A 552 21.03 -38.66 -3.86
CA PRO A 552 22.42 -38.32 -4.13
C PRO A 552 23.11 -39.52 -4.78
N SER A 553 23.70 -39.35 -5.97
CA SER A 553 24.48 -40.39 -6.62
C SER A 553 25.75 -40.71 -5.81
N ALA A 554 26.06 -41.99 -5.63
CA ALA A 554 27.18 -42.49 -4.82
C ALA A 554 28.60 -42.13 -5.33
N ASN A 555 28.71 -41.34 -6.40
CA ASN A 555 29.98 -40.99 -7.07
C ASN A 555 30.52 -39.59 -6.74
N PHE A 556 30.18 -39.03 -5.57
CA PHE A 556 31.01 -37.99 -4.96
C PHE A 556 31.89 -38.63 -3.89
N SER A 557 32.86 -39.41 -4.33
CA SER A 557 33.98 -39.82 -3.47
C SER A 557 34.73 -38.57 -3.05
N GLN A 558 34.57 -38.24 -1.78
CA GLN A 558 35.46 -37.45 -0.95
C GLN A 558 36.91 -37.42 -1.49
N SER A 559 37.37 -36.27 -1.98
CA SER A 559 38.79 -35.92 -1.81
C SER A 559 38.99 -35.50 -0.36
N THR A 560 38.82 -36.45 0.58
CA THR A 560 39.38 -36.29 1.91
C THR A 560 40.89 -36.38 1.74
N SER A 561 41.55 -35.25 1.91
CA SER A 561 43.01 -35.14 2.02
C SER A 561 43.49 -35.89 3.27
N ALA A 562 43.49 -37.22 3.20
CA ALA A 562 44.17 -38.11 4.11
C ALA A 562 45.42 -38.68 3.40
N SER A 563 46.29 -37.79 2.90
CA SER A 563 47.55 -38.18 2.25
C SER A 563 48.66 -37.11 2.32
N VAL A 564 48.69 -36.28 3.38
CA VAL A 564 49.82 -35.35 3.64
C VAL A 564 50.53 -35.62 4.99
N LEU A 565 50.11 -36.62 5.76
CA LEU A 565 50.85 -37.07 6.95
C LEU A 565 51.55 -38.41 6.67
N LYS A 566 52.62 -38.37 5.86
CA LYS A 566 53.71 -39.38 5.79
C LYS A 566 54.72 -39.04 4.69
N SER A 567 55.43 -37.91 4.78
CA SER A 567 56.69 -37.76 4.04
C SER A 567 57.63 -36.67 4.56
N PHE A 568 57.85 -36.54 5.87
CA PHE A 568 59.02 -35.79 6.37
C PHE A 568 59.60 -36.45 7.62
N ALA A 569 60.19 -37.63 7.41
CA ALA A 569 61.19 -38.18 8.29
C ALA A 569 62.14 -39.01 7.41
N THR A 570 63.25 -38.41 6.99
CA THR A 570 64.62 -38.97 7.03
C THR A 570 65.63 -38.08 6.30
N SER A 571 66.78 -37.91 6.95
CA SER A 571 68.13 -37.54 6.46
C SER A 571 68.35 -36.16 5.82
N THR A 572 68.91 -35.16 6.51
CA THR A 572 70.31 -34.91 6.96
C THR A 572 71.23 -34.18 5.95
N ILE A 573 71.69 -33.01 6.42
CA ILE A 573 73.03 -32.39 6.26
C ILE A 573 73.32 -31.69 4.91
N PHE A 574 73.44 -30.35 4.96
CA PHE A 574 74.68 -29.65 4.55
C PHE A 574 74.77 -28.27 5.24
N LYS A 575 76.00 -27.95 5.68
CA LYS A 575 76.41 -26.75 6.44
C LYS A 575 76.51 -25.50 5.56
N SER A 576 76.33 -24.34 6.20
CA SER A 576 77.33 -23.24 6.28
C SER A 576 76.90 -21.84 5.83
N SER A 577 77.13 -20.90 6.75
CA SER A 577 77.63 -19.52 6.60
C SER A 577 76.73 -18.39 6.08
N SER A 578 76.31 -17.58 7.05
CA SER A 578 76.69 -16.16 7.20
C SER A 578 75.85 -15.04 6.57
N HIS A 579 75.32 -14.23 7.50
CA HIS A 579 75.40 -12.76 7.59
C HIS A 579 74.20 -11.91 7.09
N TYR A 580 73.55 -11.32 8.11
CA TYR A 580 72.99 -9.96 8.23
C TYR A 580 71.78 -9.53 7.37
N ILE A 581 70.70 -9.11 8.07
CA ILE A 581 70.13 -7.74 8.17
C ILE A 581 68.68 -7.92 8.68
N LEU A 582 68.39 -7.74 9.98
CA LEU A 582 68.09 -6.49 10.73
C LEU A 582 66.62 -6.01 10.63
N ILE A 583 66.02 -5.88 11.83
CA ILE A 583 64.95 -4.95 12.27
C ILE A 583 63.52 -5.53 12.45
N LEU A 584 63.32 -6.10 13.66
CA LEU A 584 62.52 -5.56 14.79
C LEU A 584 61.05 -5.13 14.60
N LEU A 585 60.12 -5.84 15.28
CA LEU A 585 59.34 -5.43 16.47
C LEU A 585 58.14 -6.40 16.68
N TYR A 586 58.23 -7.47 17.52
CA TYR A 586 57.93 -7.55 18.98
C TYR A 586 56.54 -6.95 19.35
N VAL A 587 55.50 -7.67 19.81
CA VAL A 587 55.24 -8.37 21.12
C VAL A 587 53.71 -8.49 21.24
N MET A 588 53.01 -9.42 21.89
CA MET A 588 53.29 -10.65 22.64
C MET A 588 51.99 -11.48 22.73
N VAL A 589 52.15 -12.78 22.96
CA VAL A 589 51.14 -13.68 23.51
C VAL A 589 51.48 -13.96 24.98
N ALA A 590 50.42 -14.17 25.77
CA ALA A 590 50.34 -14.83 27.08
C ALA A 590 50.67 -14.04 28.36
N TRP A 591 49.64 -13.88 29.20
CA TRP A 591 49.74 -14.30 30.59
C TRP A 591 48.41 -14.83 31.14
N VAL A 592 48.52 -15.97 31.81
CA VAL A 592 47.50 -16.70 32.57
C VAL A 592 47.42 -16.08 33.96
N GLY A 593 46.22 -16.08 34.58
CA GLY A 593 46.13 -16.18 36.04
C GLY A 593 45.16 -15.23 36.72
N PHE A 594 44.06 -15.81 37.22
CA PHE A 594 43.49 -15.58 38.54
C PHE A 594 43.41 -14.13 39.09
N HIS A 595 42.19 -13.60 39.22
CA HIS A 595 41.69 -13.11 40.50
C HIS A 595 40.16 -13.02 40.54
N ARG A 596 39.58 -13.58 41.62
CA ARG A 596 38.21 -13.35 42.09
C ARG A 596 38.07 -11.93 42.65
N GLY A 597 36.83 -11.40 42.65
CA GLY A 597 36.31 -10.64 43.80
C GLY A 597 35.64 -9.28 43.51
N HIS A 598 34.30 -9.27 43.56
CA HIS A 598 33.36 -8.36 44.23
C HIS A 598 33.60 -6.83 44.39
N LEU A 599 32.47 -6.12 44.27
CA LEU A 599 32.08 -4.74 44.70
C LEU A 599 32.48 -3.62 43.72
N CYS A 600 31.62 -2.71 43.26
CA CYS A 600 30.29 -2.23 43.68
C CYS A 600 29.34 -2.09 42.49
#